data_AF-A0A2M7KTH5-F1
#
_entry.id   AF-A0A2M7KTH5-F1
#
_cell.length_a   1.000
_cell.length_b   1.000
_cell.length_c   1.000
_cell.angle_alpha   90.00
_cell.angle_beta   90.00
_cell.angle_gamma   90.00
#
_symmetry.space_group_name_H-M   'P 1'
#
loop_
_entity.id
_entity.type
_entity.pdbx_description
1 polymer ?
#
loop_
_entity_poly.entity_id
_entity_poly.type
_entity_poly.pdbx_seq_one_letter_code
_entity_poly.pdbx_strand_id
1 'polypeptide(L)'
;MKTAVVISLLIWAASLGVCAAEPAAEAYVRDLQSSVPAVRENAAARLGRLADQSAVPALVAALKDPEKEVRREAAKALGAMKDGRAVTPLLEALRDKEANVRLYAAYALGEIKDPKAAAALLAALGDPEYCVRDQAAWALRELHDPGIVGTVVGALKEDSADVPHLLWLLKGAGAEQATVPLAALLKEPQPRVRLRAVQALAELEDTAAVEPLLAALKDADAGVRRTSVEALTKLGDDRAEKPLKALLAGEKDPAVQEAIGHALAVFSRENDLMAHWRFDDQDTKVAKDVTGHGSDGQIKGCEPTAGKVGHALRFAKGNYVELGHPPGARFGNVPFTVMAWVKSEAKNGVVVAKGGAFCGFSLYVMDGVAKFGIHLTQAGPAYIAVGTEQVVGPWVHLAGVVKSDHVELYVNGKLAATAKTEGYLPGECGQGMEIGYDETNSPAEITDNFEGLIDEVKAYSAALSAEDIAKQATPE
;
A
#
# COMPACT_ATOMS: atom_id res chain seq x y z
N MET A 1 -39.40 -27.47 -71.37
CA MET A 1 -39.93 -28.82 -71.06
C MET A 1 -39.04 -29.43 -70.00
N LYS A 2 -39.57 -29.66 -68.78
CA LYS A 2 -39.75 -31.00 -68.17
C LYS A 2 -38.40 -31.64 -67.75
N THR A 3 -38.11 -32.11 -66.53
CA THR A 3 -38.78 -32.28 -65.24
C THR A 3 -37.68 -32.79 -64.27
N ALA A 4 -37.88 -32.57 -62.96
CA ALA A 4 -37.36 -33.32 -61.82
C ALA A 4 -35.91 -33.08 -61.31
N VAL A 5 -35.84 -32.88 -59.97
CA VAL A 5 -34.91 -33.44 -58.94
C VAL A 5 -34.57 -32.32 -57.93
N VAL A 6 -34.57 -32.43 -56.60
CA VAL A 6 -35.01 -33.38 -55.55
C VAL A 6 -34.92 -32.57 -54.23
N ILE A 7 -35.87 -32.79 -53.31
CA ILE A 7 -35.78 -32.74 -51.83
C ILE A 7 -34.94 -31.61 -51.18
N SER A 8 -35.58 -30.76 -50.36
CA SER A 8 -35.19 -30.55 -48.95
C SER A 8 -36.24 -29.77 -48.14
N LEU A 9 -36.64 -30.43 -47.05
CA LEU A 9 -37.35 -29.97 -45.85
C LEU A 9 -37.33 -28.46 -45.56
N LEU A 10 -38.51 -27.90 -45.30
CA LEU A 10 -38.80 -27.14 -44.08
C LEU A 10 -40.31 -27.03 -43.86
N ILE A 11 -40.74 -27.68 -42.79
CA ILE A 11 -42.08 -27.71 -42.24
C ILE A 11 -42.38 -26.31 -41.66
N TRP A 12 -43.42 -25.64 -42.14
CA TRP A 12 -44.08 -24.56 -41.42
C TRP A 12 -45.39 -25.13 -40.88
N ALA A 13 -45.34 -25.66 -39.66
CA ALA A 13 -46.52 -26.03 -38.89
C ALA A 13 -46.50 -25.18 -37.62
N ALA A 14 -47.44 -24.24 -37.56
CA ALA A 14 -47.71 -23.42 -36.40
C ALA A 14 -47.98 -24.29 -35.16
N SER A 15 -47.16 -24.13 -34.13
CA SER A 15 -47.43 -24.65 -32.79
C SER A 15 -46.47 -23.99 -31.81
N LEU A 16 -47.03 -23.46 -30.71
CA LEU A 16 -46.41 -22.79 -29.54
C LEU A 16 -46.50 -21.25 -29.52
N GLY A 17 -47.73 -20.75 -29.50
CA GLY A 17 -48.08 -19.56 -28.74
C GLY A 17 -48.64 -19.98 -27.37
N VAL A 18 -47.79 -20.13 -26.36
CA VAL A 18 -48.18 -20.06 -24.94
C VAL A 18 -47.14 -19.21 -24.21
N CYS A 19 -47.16 -17.90 -24.48
CA CYS A 19 -46.76 -16.93 -23.47
C CYS A 19 -48.01 -16.72 -22.61
N ALA A 20 -48.22 -17.57 -21.59
CA ALA A 20 -49.22 -17.26 -20.57
C ALA A 20 -48.79 -15.95 -19.92
N ALA A 21 -49.61 -14.89 -20.02
CA ALA A 21 -49.40 -13.66 -19.28
C ALA A 21 -49.23 -14.05 -17.80
N GLU A 22 -48.15 -13.60 -17.15
CA GLU A 22 -47.97 -13.85 -15.73
C GLU A 22 -49.20 -13.34 -14.97
N PRO A 23 -49.81 -14.15 -14.07
CA PRO A 23 -50.94 -13.72 -13.26
C PRO A 23 -50.67 -12.37 -12.59
N ALA A 24 -51.68 -11.49 -12.57
CA ALA A 24 -51.60 -10.22 -11.87
C ALA A 24 -51.25 -10.43 -10.38
N ALA A 25 -50.53 -9.49 -9.77
CA ALA A 25 -50.08 -9.57 -8.37
C ALA A 25 -51.21 -9.94 -7.39
N GLU A 26 -52.44 -9.46 -7.64
CA GLU A 26 -53.64 -9.81 -6.87
C GLU A 26 -53.91 -11.32 -6.78
N ALA A 27 -53.63 -12.08 -7.83
CA ALA A 27 -53.82 -13.53 -7.83
C ALA A 27 -52.86 -14.20 -6.83
N TYR A 28 -51.58 -13.83 -6.87
CA TYR A 28 -50.60 -14.36 -5.93
C TYR A 28 -50.81 -13.87 -4.49
N VAL A 29 -51.36 -12.65 -4.29
CA VAL A 29 -51.78 -12.20 -2.96
C VAL A 29 -52.88 -13.09 -2.38
N ARG A 30 -53.82 -13.59 -3.21
CA ARG A 30 -54.80 -14.58 -2.76
C ARG A 30 -54.15 -15.94 -2.46
N ASP A 31 -53.20 -16.36 -3.27
CA ASP A 31 -52.50 -17.65 -3.08
C ASP A 31 -51.67 -17.69 -1.78
N LEU A 32 -51.25 -16.54 -1.24
CA LEU A 32 -50.66 -16.44 0.10
C LEU A 32 -51.62 -16.87 1.24
N GLN A 33 -52.93 -16.97 0.99
CA GLN A 33 -53.91 -17.47 1.97
C GLN A 33 -54.23 -18.96 1.79
N SER A 34 -53.53 -19.65 0.89
CA SER A 34 -53.75 -21.08 0.64
C SER A 34 -53.43 -21.93 1.86
N SER A 35 -54.24 -22.97 2.08
CA SER A 35 -53.95 -23.98 3.11
C SER A 35 -52.70 -24.81 2.81
N VAL A 36 -52.22 -24.81 1.56
CA VAL A 36 -51.07 -25.57 1.10
C VAL A 36 -49.79 -24.72 1.21
N PRO A 37 -48.80 -25.07 2.06
CA PRO A 37 -47.56 -24.33 2.22
C PRO A 37 -46.80 -24.04 0.92
N ALA A 38 -46.67 -25.05 0.05
CA ALA A 38 -45.95 -24.93 -1.21
C ALA A 38 -46.58 -23.88 -2.15
N VAL A 39 -47.91 -23.68 -2.08
CA VAL A 39 -48.60 -22.65 -2.85
C VAL A 39 -48.26 -21.26 -2.29
N ARG A 40 -48.27 -21.10 -0.96
CA ARG A 40 -47.90 -19.83 -0.31
C ARG A 40 -46.43 -19.47 -0.57
N GLU A 41 -45.52 -20.43 -0.49
CA GLU A 41 -44.11 -20.25 -0.80
C GLU A 41 -43.93 -19.79 -2.26
N ASN A 42 -44.58 -20.48 -3.20
CA ASN A 42 -44.52 -20.11 -4.61
C ASN A 42 -45.09 -18.70 -4.84
N ALA A 43 -46.22 -18.38 -4.20
CA ALA A 43 -46.84 -17.07 -4.29
C ALA A 43 -45.90 -15.96 -3.80
N ALA A 44 -45.25 -16.14 -2.64
CA ALA A 44 -44.27 -15.19 -2.13
C ALA A 44 -43.10 -14.99 -3.11
N ALA A 45 -42.55 -16.09 -3.64
CA ALA A 45 -41.45 -16.04 -4.62
C ALA A 45 -41.86 -15.34 -5.92
N ARG A 46 -43.09 -15.57 -6.41
CA ARG A 46 -43.63 -14.92 -7.62
C ARG A 46 -43.87 -13.44 -7.42
N LEU A 47 -44.45 -13.06 -6.28
CA LEU A 47 -44.61 -11.65 -5.91
C LEU A 47 -43.26 -10.94 -5.88
N GLY A 48 -42.23 -11.55 -5.28
CA GLY A 48 -40.88 -11.00 -5.29
C GLY A 48 -40.32 -10.72 -6.69
N ARG A 49 -40.58 -11.61 -7.67
CA ARG A 49 -40.15 -11.42 -9.07
C ARG A 49 -40.90 -10.31 -9.78
N LEU A 50 -42.18 -10.12 -9.47
CA LEU A 50 -43.00 -9.05 -10.03
C LEU A 50 -42.58 -7.66 -9.50
N ALA A 51 -42.02 -7.60 -8.29
CA ALA A 51 -41.60 -6.36 -7.62
C ALA A 51 -42.75 -5.31 -7.47
N ASP A 52 -44.00 -5.76 -7.43
CA ASP A 52 -45.17 -4.90 -7.22
C ASP A 52 -45.38 -4.58 -5.73
N GLN A 53 -45.13 -3.32 -5.38
CA GLN A 53 -45.22 -2.81 -4.00
C GLN A 53 -46.64 -2.85 -3.40
N SER A 54 -47.68 -3.07 -4.21
CA SER A 54 -49.05 -3.31 -3.71
C SER A 54 -49.14 -4.59 -2.86
N ALA A 55 -48.24 -5.55 -3.08
CA ALA A 55 -48.20 -6.82 -2.36
C ALA A 55 -47.45 -6.76 -1.01
N VAL A 56 -46.79 -5.64 -0.69
CA VAL A 56 -45.98 -5.48 0.54
C VAL A 56 -46.77 -5.81 1.81
N PRO A 57 -48.02 -5.35 2.02
CA PRO A 57 -48.78 -5.70 3.23
C PRO A 57 -49.04 -7.22 3.37
N ALA A 58 -49.27 -7.92 2.26
CA ALA A 58 -49.50 -9.36 2.25
C ALA A 58 -48.21 -10.14 2.54
N LEU A 59 -47.09 -9.71 1.94
CA LEU A 59 -45.77 -10.29 2.22
C LEU A 59 -45.31 -10.03 3.66
N VAL A 60 -45.61 -8.86 4.22
CA VAL A 60 -45.36 -8.55 5.65
C VAL A 60 -46.15 -9.50 6.55
N ALA A 61 -47.39 -9.84 6.22
CA ALA A 61 -48.14 -10.85 6.96
C ALA A 61 -47.50 -12.25 6.82
N ALA A 62 -47.01 -12.60 5.63
CA ALA A 62 -46.34 -13.88 5.36
C ALA A 62 -44.99 -14.05 6.10
N LEU A 63 -44.36 -12.98 6.59
CA LEU A 63 -43.22 -13.08 7.52
C LEU A 63 -43.58 -13.77 8.84
N LYS A 64 -44.87 -13.96 9.17
CA LYS A 64 -45.34 -14.64 10.38
C LYS A 64 -45.94 -16.01 10.08
N ASP A 65 -45.75 -16.53 8.87
CA ASP A 65 -46.25 -17.84 8.46
C ASP A 65 -45.66 -18.97 9.33
N PRO A 66 -46.44 -20.01 9.69
CA PRO A 66 -45.91 -21.15 10.43
C PRO A 66 -44.76 -21.86 9.69
N GLU A 67 -44.78 -21.84 8.36
CA GLU A 67 -43.82 -22.55 7.51
C GLU A 67 -42.62 -21.67 7.19
N LYS A 68 -41.44 -22.18 7.52
CA LYS A 68 -40.19 -21.42 7.39
C LYS A 68 -39.82 -21.05 5.96
N GLU A 69 -40.17 -21.90 5.01
CA GLU A 69 -39.91 -21.67 3.59
C GLU A 69 -40.74 -20.48 3.09
N VAL A 70 -41.98 -20.33 3.57
CA VAL A 70 -42.83 -19.17 3.27
C VAL A 70 -42.27 -17.89 3.88
N ARG A 71 -41.87 -17.92 5.16
CA ARG A 71 -41.25 -16.76 5.82
C ARG A 71 -39.96 -16.31 5.11
N ARG A 72 -39.14 -17.28 4.69
CA ARG A 72 -37.91 -17.04 3.94
C ARG A 72 -38.19 -16.33 2.61
N GLU A 73 -39.10 -16.88 1.81
CA GLU A 73 -39.45 -16.29 0.51
C GLU A 73 -40.13 -14.92 0.69
N ALA A 74 -40.93 -14.73 1.74
CA ALA A 74 -41.51 -13.44 2.06
C ALA A 74 -40.43 -12.39 2.36
N ALA A 75 -39.44 -12.70 3.20
CA ALA A 75 -38.32 -11.79 3.47
C ALA A 75 -37.53 -11.45 2.21
N LYS A 76 -37.19 -12.45 1.41
CA LYS A 76 -36.49 -12.27 0.12
C LYS A 76 -37.29 -11.40 -0.84
N ALA A 77 -38.59 -11.66 -0.98
CA ALA A 77 -39.48 -10.88 -1.83
C ALA A 77 -39.56 -9.41 -1.39
N LEU A 78 -39.66 -9.15 -0.08
CA LEU A 78 -39.67 -7.78 0.46
C LEU A 78 -38.36 -7.02 0.16
N GLY A 79 -37.22 -7.72 0.12
CA GLY A 79 -35.96 -7.12 -0.33
C GLY A 79 -36.01 -6.65 -1.79
N ALA A 80 -36.61 -7.43 -2.68
CA ALA A 80 -36.81 -7.04 -4.09
C ALA A 80 -37.76 -5.83 -4.24
N MET A 81 -38.71 -5.66 -3.32
CA MET A 81 -39.67 -4.54 -3.32
C MET A 81 -39.03 -3.20 -2.92
N LYS A 82 -37.97 -3.25 -2.09
CA LYS A 82 -37.25 -2.09 -1.54
C LYS A 82 -38.18 -1.05 -0.89
N ASP A 83 -39.27 -1.52 -0.26
CA ASP A 83 -40.28 -0.67 0.34
C ASP A 83 -40.04 -0.49 1.84
N GLY A 84 -39.92 0.77 2.29
CA GLY A 84 -39.65 1.12 3.68
C GLY A 84 -40.71 0.62 4.68
N ARG A 85 -41.94 0.32 4.24
CA ARG A 85 -42.99 -0.28 5.10
C ARG A 85 -42.57 -1.66 5.62
N ALA A 86 -41.66 -2.35 4.93
CA ALA A 86 -41.18 -3.67 5.33
C ALA A 86 -40.10 -3.62 6.43
N VAL A 87 -39.49 -2.46 6.71
CA VAL A 87 -38.33 -2.35 7.61
C VAL A 87 -38.64 -2.89 9.00
N THR A 88 -39.70 -2.40 9.66
CA THR A 88 -40.02 -2.84 11.04
C THR A 88 -40.35 -4.34 11.12
N PRO A 89 -41.18 -4.92 10.23
CA PRO A 89 -41.38 -6.37 10.16
C PRO A 89 -40.10 -7.17 9.90
N LEU A 90 -39.20 -6.68 9.03
CA LEU A 90 -37.93 -7.35 8.76
C LEU A 90 -36.97 -7.28 9.95
N LEU A 91 -37.01 -6.21 10.74
CA LEU A 91 -36.29 -6.12 12.02
C LEU A 91 -36.77 -7.19 13.02
N GLU A 92 -38.06 -7.52 13.04
CA GLU A 92 -38.58 -8.66 13.82
C GLU A 92 -38.06 -9.99 13.26
N ALA A 93 -38.04 -10.14 11.94
CA ALA A 93 -37.59 -11.37 11.25
C ALA A 93 -36.08 -11.66 11.41
N LEU A 94 -35.25 -10.65 11.73
CA LEU A 94 -33.86 -10.86 12.17
C LEU A 94 -33.73 -11.71 13.43
N ARG A 95 -34.82 -11.96 14.16
CA ARG A 95 -34.86 -12.81 15.37
C ARG A 95 -35.58 -14.14 15.13
N ASP A 96 -35.83 -14.50 13.86
CA ASP A 96 -36.48 -15.76 13.53
C ASP A 96 -35.66 -16.98 14.00
N LYS A 97 -36.35 -18.05 14.40
CA LYS A 97 -35.70 -19.30 14.82
C LYS A 97 -34.87 -19.94 13.70
N GLU A 98 -35.24 -19.73 12.44
CA GLU A 98 -34.55 -20.31 11.28
C GLU A 98 -33.53 -19.33 10.69
N ALA A 99 -32.28 -19.79 10.55
CA ALA A 99 -31.17 -19.00 10.05
C ALA A 99 -31.40 -18.40 8.66
N ASN A 100 -32.01 -19.17 7.74
CA ASN A 100 -32.30 -18.69 6.40
C ASN A 100 -33.28 -17.52 6.40
N VAL A 101 -34.24 -17.48 7.33
CA VAL A 101 -35.17 -16.36 7.44
C VAL A 101 -34.42 -15.12 7.94
N ARG A 102 -33.56 -15.26 8.96
CA ARG A 102 -32.71 -14.16 9.46
C ARG A 102 -31.77 -13.62 8.39
N LEU A 103 -31.14 -14.51 7.61
CA LEU A 103 -30.28 -14.17 6.47
C LEU A 103 -31.06 -13.32 5.47
N TYR A 104 -32.21 -13.78 4.97
CA TYR A 104 -32.97 -13.03 3.98
C TYR A 104 -33.60 -11.75 4.55
N ALA A 105 -33.85 -11.69 5.86
CA ALA A 105 -34.22 -10.44 6.52
C ALA A 105 -33.07 -9.42 6.50
N ALA A 106 -31.85 -9.84 6.82
CA ALA A 106 -30.66 -8.99 6.72
C ALA A 106 -30.41 -8.53 5.27
N TYR A 107 -30.50 -9.45 4.31
CA TYR A 107 -30.43 -9.15 2.87
C TYR A 107 -31.44 -8.08 2.48
N ALA A 108 -32.72 -8.26 2.83
CA ALA A 108 -33.78 -7.33 2.48
C ALA A 108 -33.58 -5.94 3.11
N LEU A 109 -33.09 -5.87 4.34
CA LEU A 109 -32.77 -4.59 4.99
C LEU A 109 -31.61 -3.86 4.28
N GLY A 110 -30.60 -4.59 3.81
CA GLY A 110 -29.52 -4.04 2.99
C GLY A 110 -29.98 -3.56 1.61
N GLU A 111 -30.96 -4.23 0.99
CA GLU A 111 -31.58 -3.76 -0.27
C GLU A 111 -32.45 -2.51 -0.08
N ILE A 112 -33.14 -2.39 1.07
CA ILE A 112 -33.99 -1.23 1.41
C ILE A 112 -33.16 -0.02 1.81
N LYS A 113 -32.00 -0.23 2.45
CA LYS A 113 -31.05 0.83 2.86
C LYS A 113 -31.61 1.86 3.84
N ASP A 114 -32.56 1.49 4.70
CA ASP A 114 -33.05 2.37 5.76
C ASP A 114 -32.07 2.34 6.96
N PRO A 115 -31.47 3.48 7.37
CA PRO A 115 -30.54 3.56 8.49
C PRO A 115 -31.11 3.06 9.83
N LYS A 116 -32.43 3.01 9.99
CA LYS A 116 -33.07 2.39 11.17
C LYS A 116 -32.69 0.93 11.38
N ALA A 117 -32.24 0.25 10.32
CA ALA A 117 -31.78 -1.13 10.40
C ALA A 117 -30.40 -1.29 11.08
N ALA A 118 -29.60 -0.22 11.16
CA ALA A 118 -28.19 -0.29 11.55
C ALA A 118 -27.96 -1.00 12.89
N ALA A 119 -28.67 -0.59 13.95
CA ALA A 119 -28.49 -1.17 15.28
C ALA A 119 -28.84 -2.68 15.34
N ALA A 120 -29.88 -3.09 14.61
CA ALA A 120 -30.29 -4.49 14.59
C ALA A 120 -29.37 -5.36 13.73
N LEU A 121 -28.89 -4.84 12.59
CA LEU A 121 -27.90 -5.51 11.76
C LEU A 121 -26.56 -5.64 12.47
N LEU A 122 -26.16 -4.63 13.26
CA LEU A 122 -24.96 -4.72 14.10
C LEU A 122 -25.10 -5.83 15.15
N ALA A 123 -26.26 -5.94 15.81
CA ALA A 123 -26.53 -7.05 16.71
C ALA A 123 -26.50 -8.42 16.00
N ALA A 124 -26.93 -8.48 14.73
CA ALA A 124 -26.88 -9.69 13.91
C ALA A 124 -25.45 -10.12 13.52
N LEU A 125 -24.42 -9.28 13.71
CA LEU A 125 -23.02 -9.74 13.67
C LEU A 125 -22.67 -10.68 14.84
N GLY A 126 -23.54 -10.84 15.85
CA GLY A 126 -23.41 -11.84 16.91
C GLY A 126 -24.16 -13.15 16.62
N ASP A 127 -24.73 -13.32 15.41
CA ASP A 127 -25.54 -14.51 15.09
C ASP A 127 -24.70 -15.81 15.12
N PRO A 128 -25.23 -16.94 15.64
CA PRO A 128 -24.50 -18.22 15.62
C PRO A 128 -24.12 -18.66 14.20
N GLU A 129 -24.93 -18.35 13.19
CA GLU A 129 -24.71 -18.79 11.82
C GLU A 129 -23.88 -17.81 11.02
N TYR A 130 -22.75 -18.30 10.48
CA TYR A 130 -21.81 -17.47 9.73
C TYR A 130 -22.47 -16.71 8.57
N CYS A 131 -23.36 -17.37 7.82
CA CYS A 131 -24.04 -16.77 6.68
C CYS A 131 -24.95 -15.60 7.06
N VAL A 132 -25.49 -15.57 8.29
CA VAL A 132 -26.28 -14.44 8.79
C VAL A 132 -25.37 -13.27 9.14
N ARG A 133 -24.22 -13.53 9.78
CA ARG A 133 -23.22 -12.50 10.11
C ARG A 133 -22.65 -11.83 8.85
N ASP A 134 -22.27 -12.64 7.85
CA ASP A 134 -21.77 -12.18 6.56
C ASP A 134 -22.79 -11.30 5.83
N GLN A 135 -24.05 -11.75 5.81
CA GLN A 135 -25.14 -11.00 5.20
C GLN A 135 -25.48 -9.69 5.95
N ALA A 136 -25.37 -9.69 7.28
CA ALA A 136 -25.56 -8.49 8.10
C ALA A 136 -24.42 -7.49 7.91
N ALA A 137 -23.18 -7.95 7.78
CA ALA A 137 -22.02 -7.10 7.47
C ALA A 137 -22.17 -6.44 6.09
N TRP A 138 -22.57 -7.21 5.07
CA TRP A 138 -22.89 -6.64 3.76
C TRP A 138 -23.99 -5.57 3.87
N ALA A 139 -25.08 -5.89 4.57
CA ALA A 139 -26.21 -4.97 4.70
C ALA A 139 -25.83 -3.66 5.41
N LEU A 140 -25.02 -3.72 6.46
CA LEU A 140 -24.49 -2.55 7.17
C LEU A 140 -23.70 -1.63 6.23
N ARG A 141 -22.88 -2.21 5.35
CA ARG A 141 -22.13 -1.44 4.35
C ARG A 141 -23.07 -0.75 3.37
N GLU A 142 -24.09 -1.46 2.88
CA GLU A 142 -25.04 -0.92 1.90
C GLU A 142 -25.92 0.22 2.43
N LEU A 143 -26.06 0.36 3.76
CA LEU A 143 -26.75 1.49 4.38
C LEU A 143 -26.04 2.83 4.09
N HIS A 144 -24.72 2.79 3.87
CA HIS A 144 -23.86 3.99 3.73
C HIS A 144 -24.05 5.00 4.86
N ASP A 145 -24.33 4.53 6.08
CA ASP A 145 -24.51 5.39 7.25
C ASP A 145 -23.14 5.80 7.82
N PRO A 146 -22.72 7.07 7.72
CA PRO A 146 -21.44 7.52 8.27
C PRO A 146 -21.38 7.41 9.80
N GLY A 147 -22.54 7.38 10.48
CA GLY A 147 -22.62 7.17 11.93
C GLY A 147 -22.23 5.76 12.38
N ILE A 148 -22.11 4.81 11.44
CA ILE A 148 -21.86 3.40 11.79
C ILE A 148 -20.45 3.17 12.31
N VAL A 149 -19.46 3.99 11.89
CA VAL A 149 -18.05 3.82 12.25
C VAL A 149 -17.86 3.83 13.76
N GLY A 150 -18.40 4.83 14.45
CA GLY A 150 -18.29 4.92 15.91
C GLY A 150 -18.91 3.70 16.62
N THR A 151 -19.99 3.16 16.05
CA THR A 151 -20.68 2.00 16.60
C THR A 151 -19.89 0.71 16.37
N VAL A 152 -19.31 0.54 15.18
CA VAL A 152 -18.42 -0.60 14.84
C VAL A 152 -17.15 -0.57 15.69
N VAL A 153 -16.56 0.61 15.90
CA VAL A 153 -15.43 0.80 16.82
C VAL A 153 -15.81 0.44 18.26
N GLY A 154 -17.01 0.82 18.70
CA GLY A 154 -17.56 0.40 20.00
C GLY A 154 -17.69 -1.12 20.12
N ALA A 155 -18.20 -1.79 19.07
CA ALA A 155 -18.40 -3.24 19.05
C ALA A 155 -17.09 -4.04 19.16
N LEU A 156 -15.94 -3.49 18.77
CA LEU A 156 -14.63 -4.14 18.99
C LEU A 156 -14.29 -4.36 20.47
N LYS A 157 -14.96 -3.66 21.39
CA LYS A 157 -14.76 -3.81 22.84
C LYS A 157 -15.42 -5.06 23.41
N GLU A 158 -16.47 -5.54 22.76
CA GLU A 158 -17.32 -6.63 23.24
C GLU A 158 -16.61 -7.99 23.14
N ASP A 159 -16.83 -8.87 24.13
CA ASP A 159 -16.22 -10.20 24.18
C ASP A 159 -16.58 -11.03 22.95
N SER A 160 -17.88 -11.01 22.59
CA SER A 160 -18.48 -11.78 21.50
C SER A 160 -18.34 -11.13 20.12
N ALA A 161 -17.48 -10.13 19.97
CA ALA A 161 -17.32 -9.40 18.72
C ALA A 161 -16.89 -10.32 17.56
N ASP A 162 -17.61 -10.25 16.43
CA ASP A 162 -17.16 -10.83 15.16
C ASP A 162 -16.10 -9.92 14.53
N VAL A 163 -14.87 -10.06 15.03
CA VAL A 163 -13.73 -9.22 14.64
C VAL A 163 -13.53 -9.20 13.12
N PRO A 164 -13.51 -10.34 12.38
CA PRO A 164 -13.34 -10.32 10.92
C PRO A 164 -14.30 -9.37 10.18
N HIS A 165 -15.61 -9.44 10.47
CA HIS A 165 -16.58 -8.59 9.80
C HIS A 165 -16.49 -7.12 10.24
N LEU A 166 -16.19 -6.86 11.51
CA LEU A 166 -15.96 -5.50 12.01
C LEU A 166 -14.74 -4.85 11.33
N LEU A 167 -13.64 -5.59 11.15
CA LEU A 167 -12.46 -5.11 10.44
C LEU A 167 -12.78 -4.82 8.96
N TRP A 168 -13.53 -5.70 8.30
CA TRP A 168 -13.97 -5.49 6.92
C TRP A 168 -14.84 -4.23 6.76
N LEU A 169 -15.76 -4.00 7.69
CA LEU A 169 -16.60 -2.80 7.73
C LEU A 169 -15.76 -1.51 7.90
N LEU A 170 -14.80 -1.51 8.83
CA LEU A 170 -13.92 -0.36 9.07
C LEU A 170 -13.05 -0.05 7.85
N LYS A 171 -12.50 -1.08 7.21
CA LYS A 171 -11.76 -0.93 5.95
C LYS A 171 -12.62 -0.32 4.86
N GLY A 172 -13.88 -0.76 4.74
CA GLY A 172 -14.83 -0.23 3.77
C GLY A 172 -15.27 1.21 4.04
N ALA A 173 -15.31 1.64 5.31
CA ALA A 173 -15.63 3.02 5.69
C ALA A 173 -14.48 4.01 5.42
N GLY A 174 -13.24 3.50 5.37
CA GLY A 174 -12.05 4.28 5.03
C GLY A 174 -11.36 4.95 6.23
N ALA A 175 -10.09 5.29 6.01
CA ALA A 175 -9.18 5.78 7.04
C ALA A 175 -9.62 7.10 7.70
N GLU A 176 -10.14 8.04 6.91
CA GLU A 176 -10.52 9.40 7.35
C GLU A 176 -11.47 9.38 8.57
N GLN A 177 -12.38 8.40 8.62
CA GLN A 177 -13.37 8.30 9.69
C GLN A 177 -12.94 7.35 10.81
N ALA A 178 -12.10 6.36 10.52
CA ALA A 178 -11.82 5.25 11.43
C ALA A 178 -10.50 5.39 12.21
N THR A 179 -9.47 6.03 11.67
CA THR A 179 -8.13 6.06 12.28
C THR A 179 -8.13 6.68 13.68
N VAL A 180 -8.74 7.85 13.87
CA VAL A 180 -8.74 8.55 15.17
C VAL A 180 -9.52 7.77 16.24
N PRO A 181 -10.77 7.31 15.98
CA PRO A 181 -11.49 6.47 16.94
C PRO A 181 -10.76 5.17 17.30
N LEU A 182 -10.11 4.51 16.33
CA LEU A 182 -9.35 3.29 16.58
C LEU A 182 -8.08 3.56 17.41
N ALA A 183 -7.36 4.64 17.13
CA ALA A 183 -6.21 5.04 17.92
C ALA A 183 -6.58 5.31 19.40
N ALA A 184 -7.80 5.77 19.68
CA ALA A 184 -8.28 5.95 21.05
C ALA A 184 -8.42 4.60 21.80
N LEU A 185 -8.75 3.51 21.11
CA LEU A 185 -8.87 2.17 21.70
C LEU A 185 -7.55 1.60 22.20
N LEU A 186 -6.40 2.10 21.72
CA LEU A 186 -5.07 1.71 22.22
C LEU A 186 -4.84 2.10 23.69
N LYS A 187 -5.73 2.90 24.29
CA LYS A 187 -5.66 3.30 25.71
C LYS A 187 -6.59 2.47 26.61
N GLU A 188 -7.35 1.53 26.04
CA GLU A 188 -8.28 0.70 26.80
C GLU A 188 -7.53 -0.28 27.73
N PRO A 189 -8.07 -0.57 28.93
CA PRO A 189 -7.37 -1.38 29.90
C PRO A 189 -7.22 -2.85 29.47
N GLN A 190 -8.13 -3.36 28.64
CA GLN A 190 -8.09 -4.76 28.19
C GLN A 190 -7.14 -4.94 26.99
N PRO A 191 -6.10 -5.81 27.10
CA PRO A 191 -5.15 -6.05 26.01
C PRO A 191 -5.80 -6.49 24.70
N ARG A 192 -6.85 -7.33 24.79
CA ARG A 192 -7.60 -7.78 23.61
C ARG A 192 -8.20 -6.63 22.79
N VAL A 193 -8.63 -5.55 23.44
CA VAL A 193 -9.25 -4.40 22.77
C VAL A 193 -8.18 -3.58 22.06
N ARG A 194 -7.05 -3.37 22.73
CA ARG A 194 -5.87 -2.72 22.13
C ARG A 194 -5.34 -3.52 20.94
N LEU A 195 -5.27 -4.85 21.05
CA LEU A 195 -4.85 -5.74 19.96
C LEU A 195 -5.78 -5.62 18.74
N ARG A 196 -7.09 -5.68 18.94
CA ARG A 196 -8.09 -5.47 17.87
C ARG A 196 -7.98 -4.09 17.23
N ALA A 197 -7.67 -3.07 18.02
CA ALA A 197 -7.44 -1.72 17.51
C ALA A 197 -6.19 -1.64 16.63
N VAL A 198 -5.08 -2.26 17.03
CA VAL A 198 -3.87 -2.37 16.19
C VAL A 198 -4.17 -3.08 14.88
N GLN A 199 -4.89 -4.22 14.92
CA GLN A 199 -5.30 -4.95 13.72
C GLN A 199 -6.14 -4.08 12.78
N ALA A 200 -7.12 -3.34 13.32
CA ALA A 200 -7.94 -2.44 12.55
C ALA A 200 -7.14 -1.29 11.91
N LEU A 201 -6.23 -0.67 12.66
CA LEU A 201 -5.34 0.36 12.14
C LEU A 201 -4.45 -0.16 11.00
N ALA A 202 -3.95 -1.40 11.10
CA ALA A 202 -3.15 -2.05 10.06
C ALA A 202 -3.94 -2.33 8.76
N GLU A 203 -5.25 -2.56 8.86
CA GLU A 203 -6.12 -2.78 7.69
C GLU A 203 -6.46 -1.50 6.93
N LEU A 204 -6.38 -0.33 7.59
CA LEU A 204 -6.65 0.96 6.98
C LEU A 204 -5.50 1.48 6.12
N GLU A 205 -4.28 1.00 6.36
CA GLU A 205 -3.06 1.40 5.61
C GLU A 205 -2.83 2.93 5.61
N ASP A 206 -3.22 3.59 6.70
CA ASP A 206 -3.12 5.04 6.89
C ASP A 206 -1.86 5.44 7.66
N THR A 207 -1.05 6.32 7.09
CA THR A 207 0.18 6.82 7.73
C THR A 207 -0.08 7.63 8.99
N ALA A 208 -1.30 8.16 9.18
CA ALA A 208 -1.71 8.80 10.44
C ALA A 208 -1.76 7.81 11.62
N ALA A 209 -1.83 6.49 11.35
CA ALA A 209 -1.77 5.46 12.37
C ALA A 209 -0.34 5.20 12.89
N VAL A 210 0.71 5.69 12.22
CA VAL A 210 2.11 5.41 12.59
C VAL A 210 2.40 5.85 14.01
N GLU A 211 2.12 7.11 14.40
CA GLU A 211 2.40 7.59 15.76
C GLU A 211 1.63 6.80 16.85
N PRO A 212 0.32 6.51 16.71
CA PRO A 212 -0.39 5.59 17.59
C PRO A 212 0.26 4.20 17.72
N LEU A 213 0.68 3.61 16.59
CA LEU A 213 1.33 2.29 16.56
C LEU A 213 2.73 2.32 17.21
N LEU A 214 3.51 3.39 16.99
CA LEU A 214 4.79 3.59 17.68
C LEU A 214 4.61 3.67 19.20
N ALA A 215 3.52 4.27 19.68
CA ALA A 215 3.20 4.26 21.09
C ALA A 215 2.85 2.85 21.61
N ALA A 216 2.13 2.06 20.81
CA ALA A 216 1.75 0.67 21.13
C ALA A 216 2.93 -0.31 21.18
N LEU A 217 4.11 0.04 20.62
CA LEU A 217 5.35 -0.71 20.83
C LEU A 217 5.77 -0.80 22.32
N LYS A 218 5.27 0.10 23.18
CA LYS A 218 5.55 0.11 24.62
C LYS A 218 4.49 -0.60 25.45
N ASP A 219 3.55 -1.29 24.82
CA ASP A 219 2.45 -1.96 25.51
C ASP A 219 2.96 -3.04 26.47
N ALA A 220 2.27 -3.21 27.61
CA ALA A 220 2.61 -4.26 28.57
C ALA A 220 2.38 -5.68 28.00
N ASP A 221 1.42 -5.82 27.09
CA ASP A 221 1.06 -7.10 26.46
C ASP A 221 1.93 -7.36 25.21
N ALA A 222 2.57 -8.54 25.18
CA ALA A 222 3.44 -8.92 24.08
C ALA A 222 2.69 -9.10 22.75
N GLY A 223 1.43 -9.54 22.79
CA GLY A 223 0.58 -9.67 21.61
C GLY A 223 0.33 -8.31 20.95
N VAL A 224 0.01 -7.29 21.74
CA VAL A 224 -0.16 -5.91 21.25
C VAL A 224 1.14 -5.38 20.64
N ARG A 225 2.29 -5.57 21.32
CA ARG A 225 3.59 -5.14 20.78
C ARG A 225 3.89 -5.83 19.46
N ARG A 226 3.80 -7.16 19.38
CA ARG A 226 4.05 -7.95 18.16
C ARG A 226 3.18 -7.47 17.00
N THR A 227 1.86 -7.38 17.21
CA THR A 227 0.95 -6.94 16.14
C THR A 227 1.22 -5.49 15.73
N SER A 228 1.70 -4.65 16.64
CA SER A 228 2.09 -3.29 16.31
C SER A 228 3.35 -3.24 15.45
N VAL A 229 4.32 -4.13 15.69
CA VAL A 229 5.49 -4.31 14.81
C VAL A 229 5.06 -4.76 13.41
N GLU A 230 4.18 -5.76 13.32
CA GLU A 230 3.65 -6.27 12.05
C GLU A 230 2.89 -5.16 11.29
N ALA A 231 2.08 -4.37 11.99
CA ALA A 231 1.34 -3.23 11.43
C ALA A 231 2.29 -2.15 10.87
N LEU A 232 3.31 -1.75 11.64
CA LEU A 232 4.31 -0.77 11.21
C LEU A 232 5.12 -1.27 10.01
N THR A 233 5.44 -2.57 9.98
CA THR A 233 6.13 -3.20 8.85
C THR A 233 5.27 -3.13 7.59
N LYS A 234 3.97 -3.44 7.70
CA LYS A 234 3.03 -3.37 6.58
C LYS A 234 2.87 -1.93 6.04
N LEU A 235 2.90 -0.93 6.92
CA LEU A 235 2.85 0.49 6.53
C LEU A 235 4.15 0.96 5.85
N GLY A 236 5.28 0.32 6.12
CA GLY A 236 6.56 0.63 5.47
C GLY A 236 7.13 2.01 5.81
N ASP A 237 6.73 2.60 6.94
CA ASP A 237 7.19 3.93 7.35
C ASP A 237 8.52 3.86 8.12
N ASP A 238 9.57 4.47 7.57
CA ASP A 238 10.93 4.48 8.11
C ASP A 238 11.03 5.03 9.55
N ARG A 239 10.05 5.83 10.00
CA ARG A 239 10.00 6.30 11.38
C ARG A 239 9.93 5.15 12.39
N ALA A 240 9.51 3.96 11.97
CA ALA A 240 9.45 2.76 12.81
C ALA A 240 10.82 2.17 13.14
N GLU A 241 11.84 2.34 12.30
CA GLU A 241 13.11 1.62 12.42
C GLU A 241 13.80 1.87 13.77
N LYS A 242 14.00 3.14 14.14
CA LYS A 242 14.67 3.52 15.39
C LYS A 242 13.90 3.03 16.63
N PRO A 243 12.56 3.24 16.75
CA PRO A 243 11.75 2.65 17.81
C PRO A 243 11.83 1.12 17.88
N LEU A 244 11.86 0.41 16.75
CA LEU A 244 11.98 -1.04 16.69
C LEU A 244 13.34 -1.53 17.20
N LYS A 245 14.45 -0.90 16.80
CA LYS A 245 15.79 -1.17 17.36
C LYS A 245 15.83 -0.94 18.87
N ALA A 246 15.20 0.13 19.34
CA ALA A 246 15.12 0.44 20.77
C ALA A 246 14.30 -0.59 21.55
N LEU A 247 13.18 -1.08 20.98
CA LEU A 247 12.39 -2.15 21.57
C LEU A 247 13.19 -3.46 21.64
N LEU A 248 13.88 -3.84 20.56
CA LEU A 248 14.68 -5.07 20.49
C LEU A 248 15.73 -5.16 21.60
N ALA A 249 16.35 -4.05 21.97
CA ALA A 249 17.39 -4.02 23.01
C ALA A 249 16.88 -4.46 24.41
N GLY A 250 15.57 -4.38 24.67
CA GLY A 250 14.97 -4.75 25.95
C GLY A 250 13.86 -5.79 25.89
N GLU A 251 13.47 -6.22 24.69
CA GLU A 251 12.38 -7.18 24.48
C GLU A 251 12.79 -8.58 24.94
N LYS A 252 11.89 -9.27 25.65
CA LYS A 252 12.12 -10.62 26.19
C LYS A 252 11.26 -11.67 25.51
N ASP A 253 10.16 -11.26 24.89
CA ASP A 253 9.25 -12.17 24.21
C ASP A 253 9.84 -12.60 22.85
N PRO A 254 10.07 -13.91 22.62
CA PRO A 254 10.69 -14.39 21.38
C PRO A 254 9.89 -14.08 20.12
N ALA A 255 8.55 -14.10 20.20
CA ALA A 255 7.71 -13.83 19.05
C ALA A 255 7.75 -12.34 18.67
N VAL A 256 7.86 -11.45 19.66
CA VAL A 256 8.10 -10.02 19.41
C VAL A 256 9.50 -9.80 18.83
N GLN A 257 10.53 -10.47 19.36
CA GLN A 257 11.90 -10.39 18.83
C GLN A 257 11.98 -10.84 17.36
N GLU A 258 11.34 -11.96 17.01
CA GLU A 258 11.26 -12.47 15.64
C GLU A 258 10.56 -11.48 14.71
N ALA A 259 9.41 -10.94 15.13
CA ALA A 259 8.69 -9.93 14.36
C ALA A 259 9.53 -8.67 14.14
N ILE A 260 10.28 -8.22 15.15
CA ILE A 260 11.20 -7.08 15.01
C ILE A 260 12.35 -7.41 14.07
N GLY A 261 12.93 -8.62 14.16
CA GLY A 261 13.99 -9.05 13.25
C GLY A 261 13.54 -9.04 11.79
N HIS A 262 12.35 -9.57 11.50
CA HIS A 262 11.75 -9.49 10.17
C HIS A 262 11.49 -8.03 9.76
N ALA A 263 10.89 -7.23 10.64
CA ALA A 263 10.63 -5.82 10.37
C ALA A 263 11.92 -5.06 10.04
N LEU A 264 12.97 -5.20 10.84
CA LEU A 264 14.26 -4.56 10.62
C LEU A 264 14.96 -5.09 9.36
N ALA A 265 14.74 -6.35 8.96
CA ALA A 265 15.22 -6.84 7.68
C ALA A 265 14.48 -6.22 6.49
N VAL A 266 13.16 -6.00 6.63
CA VAL A 266 12.35 -5.26 5.63
C VAL A 266 12.77 -3.79 5.57
N PHE A 267 13.10 -3.18 6.71
CA PHE A 267 13.64 -1.82 6.76
C PHE A 267 15.14 -1.76 6.41
N SER A 268 15.86 -2.89 6.41
CA SER A 268 17.29 -2.96 6.11
C SER A 268 17.51 -2.89 4.60
N ARG A 269 18.26 -1.86 4.20
CA ARG A 269 18.50 -1.47 2.80
C ARG A 269 19.75 -2.09 2.18
N GLU A 270 20.28 -3.17 2.79
CA GLU A 270 21.40 -3.91 2.20
C GLU A 270 21.01 -4.60 0.88
N ASN A 271 19.73 -5.00 0.73
CA ASN A 271 19.20 -5.55 -0.52
C ASN A 271 18.91 -4.48 -1.59
N ASP A 272 19.02 -3.19 -1.24
CA ASP A 272 18.79 -2.07 -2.17
C ASP A 272 20.06 -1.67 -2.94
N LEU A 273 21.20 -2.34 -2.74
CA LEU A 273 22.43 -2.02 -3.47
C LEU A 273 22.25 -2.32 -4.97
N MET A 274 22.13 -1.27 -5.78
CA MET A 274 21.90 -1.32 -7.22
C MET A 274 23.18 -1.63 -7.99
N ALA A 275 24.27 -0.98 -7.62
CA ALA A 275 25.56 -1.09 -8.28
C ALA A 275 26.70 -0.71 -7.32
N HIS A 276 27.86 -1.33 -7.51
CA HIS A 276 29.07 -1.06 -6.72
C HIS A 276 30.32 -1.20 -7.57
N TRP A 277 31.09 -0.13 -7.69
CA TRP A 277 32.37 -0.09 -8.41
C TRP A 277 33.52 0.08 -7.42
N ARG A 278 34.28 -1.01 -7.24
CA ARG A 278 35.41 -1.09 -6.29
C ARG A 278 36.76 -0.72 -6.87
N PHE A 279 36.95 -0.92 -8.19
CA PHE A 279 38.24 -0.75 -8.89
C PHE A 279 39.41 -1.66 -8.41
N ASP A 280 39.15 -2.60 -7.52
CA ASP A 280 40.14 -3.52 -6.93
C ASP A 280 40.76 -4.54 -7.91
N ASP A 281 40.10 -4.79 -9.04
CA ASP A 281 40.63 -5.65 -10.10
C ASP A 281 41.75 -4.99 -10.91
N GLN A 282 41.97 -3.67 -10.70
CA GLN A 282 42.98 -2.87 -11.38
C GLN A 282 42.85 -2.93 -12.92
N ASP A 283 41.63 -3.12 -13.42
CA ASP A 283 41.37 -3.04 -14.86
C ASP A 283 41.47 -1.56 -15.32
N THR A 284 42.04 -1.35 -16.50
CA THR A 284 42.25 -0.01 -17.09
C THR A 284 41.23 0.30 -18.19
N LYS A 285 40.33 -0.63 -18.49
CA LYS A 285 39.34 -0.55 -19.56
C LYS A 285 37.92 -0.70 -19.05
N VAL A 286 37.71 -1.54 -18.05
CA VAL A 286 36.38 -1.86 -17.53
C VAL A 286 36.29 -1.54 -16.04
N ALA A 287 35.34 -0.69 -15.66
CA ALA A 287 34.96 -0.49 -14.27
C ALA A 287 33.87 -1.50 -13.92
N LYS A 288 34.24 -2.61 -13.28
CA LYS A 288 33.31 -3.70 -13.01
C LYS A 288 32.32 -3.35 -11.90
N ASP A 289 31.04 -3.63 -12.14
CA ASP A 289 29.98 -3.65 -11.13
C ASP A 289 30.02 -4.99 -10.38
N VAL A 290 30.46 -4.96 -9.13
CA VAL A 290 30.67 -6.18 -8.33
C VAL A 290 29.36 -6.80 -7.83
N THR A 291 28.23 -6.08 -7.95
CA THR A 291 26.90 -6.65 -7.63
C THR A 291 26.47 -7.69 -8.67
N GLY A 292 27.00 -7.62 -9.90
CA GLY A 292 26.62 -8.48 -11.00
C GLY A 292 25.30 -8.09 -11.67
N HIS A 293 24.76 -6.90 -11.40
CA HIS A 293 23.52 -6.40 -12.02
C HIS A 293 23.73 -5.81 -13.43
N GLY A 294 24.96 -5.88 -13.96
CA GLY A 294 25.28 -5.51 -15.33
C GLY A 294 25.54 -4.02 -15.55
N SER A 295 25.89 -3.28 -14.50
CA SER A 295 26.21 -1.85 -14.56
C SER A 295 27.71 -1.58 -14.82
N ASP A 296 28.39 -2.44 -15.58
CA ASP A 296 29.82 -2.27 -15.90
C ASP A 296 30.07 -0.99 -16.71
N GLY A 297 31.14 -0.29 -16.38
CA GLY A 297 31.58 0.95 -17.03
C GLY A 297 32.77 0.79 -17.95
N GLN A 298 32.95 1.75 -18.86
CA GLN A 298 34.18 1.88 -19.65
C GLN A 298 35.10 2.92 -19.02
N ILE A 299 36.31 2.52 -18.67
CA ILE A 299 37.33 3.42 -18.15
C ILE A 299 37.98 4.17 -19.31
N LYS A 300 38.02 5.50 -19.23
CA LYS A 300 38.66 6.40 -20.19
C LYS A 300 39.82 7.10 -19.51
N GLY A 301 41.04 6.64 -19.77
CA GLY A 301 42.28 7.30 -19.35
C GLY A 301 42.60 7.27 -17.84
N CYS A 302 41.75 6.64 -17.01
CA CYS A 302 42.01 6.51 -15.58
C CYS A 302 42.98 5.35 -15.30
N GLU A 303 43.88 5.55 -14.34
CA GLU A 303 44.86 4.55 -13.94
C GLU A 303 44.57 4.07 -12.51
N PRO A 304 44.56 2.75 -12.25
CA PRO A 304 44.44 2.19 -10.91
C PRO A 304 45.60 2.62 -10.00
N THR A 305 45.29 2.89 -8.74
CA THR A 305 46.27 3.26 -7.73
C THR A 305 45.81 2.83 -6.34
N ALA A 306 46.65 2.98 -5.32
CA ALA A 306 46.26 2.65 -3.95
C ALA A 306 45.08 3.53 -3.51
N GLY A 307 43.98 2.86 -3.13
CA GLY A 307 42.72 3.49 -2.78
C GLY A 307 42.58 3.80 -1.29
N LYS A 308 41.38 4.22 -0.92
CA LYS A 308 40.94 4.27 0.46
C LYS A 308 40.70 2.85 0.98
N VAL A 309 40.11 1.99 0.15
CA VAL A 309 39.92 0.56 0.36
C VAL A 309 40.52 -0.14 -0.85
N GLY A 310 41.58 -0.94 -0.65
CA GLY A 310 42.23 -1.61 -1.78
C GLY A 310 42.75 -0.64 -2.84
N HIS A 311 42.13 -0.58 -4.01
CA HIS A 311 42.51 0.27 -5.14
C HIS A 311 41.42 1.26 -5.55
N ALA A 312 41.86 2.45 -5.94
CA ALA A 312 41.02 3.51 -6.51
C ALA A 312 41.41 3.78 -7.97
N LEU A 313 40.59 4.54 -8.68
CA LEU A 313 40.97 5.13 -9.96
C LEU A 313 41.48 6.56 -9.79
N ARG A 314 42.54 6.90 -10.52
CA ARG A 314 43.05 8.27 -10.64
C ARG A 314 42.38 8.99 -11.82
N PHE A 315 41.74 10.10 -11.50
CA PHE A 315 41.08 10.99 -12.44
C PHE A 315 41.92 12.26 -12.63
N ALA A 316 41.87 12.78 -13.86
CA ALA A 316 42.52 13.99 -14.31
C ALA A 316 41.65 14.59 -15.43
N LYS A 317 42.04 15.75 -15.94
CA LYS A 317 41.33 16.38 -17.06
C LYS A 317 41.17 15.43 -18.26
N GLY A 318 39.92 15.19 -18.65
CA GLY A 318 39.55 14.29 -19.74
C GLY A 318 39.47 12.80 -19.37
N ASN A 319 39.74 12.44 -18.12
CA ASN A 319 39.63 11.07 -17.63
C ASN A 319 38.31 10.86 -16.88
N TYR A 320 37.61 9.77 -17.17
CA TYR A 320 36.32 9.44 -16.57
C TYR A 320 35.96 7.97 -16.75
N VAL A 321 34.90 7.53 -16.09
CA VAL A 321 34.25 6.25 -16.35
C VAL A 321 32.88 6.51 -16.97
N GLU A 322 32.66 5.95 -18.15
CA GLU A 322 31.40 6.03 -18.88
C GLU A 322 30.53 4.81 -18.52
N LEU A 323 29.43 5.02 -17.80
CA LEU A 323 28.50 3.94 -17.40
C LEU A 323 27.30 3.81 -18.34
N GLY A 324 27.04 4.82 -19.19
CA GLY A 324 25.88 4.82 -20.10
C GLY A 324 24.56 4.74 -19.33
N HIS A 325 23.69 3.80 -19.69
CA HIS A 325 22.42 3.56 -19.00
C HIS A 325 22.49 2.27 -18.17
N PRO A 326 23.07 2.31 -16.96
CA PRO A 326 23.29 1.11 -16.16
C PRO A 326 21.96 0.40 -15.86
N PRO A 327 21.73 -0.82 -16.37
CA PRO A 327 20.44 -1.49 -16.26
C PRO A 327 20.07 -1.86 -14.81
N GLY A 328 21.08 -2.04 -13.95
CA GLY A 328 20.95 -2.32 -12.53
C GLY A 328 20.72 -1.08 -11.65
N ALA A 329 20.97 0.14 -12.15
CA ALA A 329 20.87 1.38 -11.38
C ALA A 329 19.80 2.32 -11.96
N ARG A 330 18.54 2.07 -11.58
CA ARG A 330 17.34 2.80 -12.04
C ARG A 330 16.87 3.85 -11.04
N PHE A 331 17.13 5.12 -11.31
CA PHE A 331 16.88 6.21 -10.36
C PHE A 331 15.51 6.88 -10.49
N GLY A 332 14.70 6.47 -11.47
CA GLY A 332 13.42 7.11 -11.79
C GLY A 332 12.27 6.71 -10.85
N ASN A 333 11.54 7.71 -10.34
CA ASN A 333 10.35 7.57 -9.49
C ASN A 333 10.58 6.80 -8.18
N VAL A 334 11.82 6.72 -7.71
CA VAL A 334 12.19 6.02 -6.48
C VAL A 334 13.10 6.89 -5.61
N PRO A 335 13.09 6.71 -4.28
CA PRO A 335 14.16 7.22 -3.44
C PRO A 335 15.48 6.53 -3.79
N PHE A 336 16.61 7.21 -3.63
CA PHE A 336 17.91 6.60 -3.90
C PHE A 336 19.03 7.26 -3.10
N THR A 337 20.17 6.56 -3.06
CA THR A 337 21.42 7.08 -2.48
C THR A 337 22.57 6.81 -3.43
N VAL A 338 23.44 7.80 -3.64
CA VAL A 338 24.73 7.62 -4.33
C VAL A 338 25.86 8.07 -3.42
N MET A 339 26.97 7.35 -3.42
CA MET A 339 28.10 7.66 -2.57
C MET A 339 29.42 7.23 -3.17
N ALA A 340 30.50 7.84 -2.70
CA ALA A 340 31.86 7.49 -3.06
C ALA A 340 32.85 7.94 -1.97
N TRP A 341 33.97 7.23 -1.88
CA TRP A 341 35.18 7.78 -1.27
C TRP A 341 35.90 8.63 -2.31
N VAL A 342 36.28 9.85 -1.92
CA VAL A 342 37.02 10.76 -2.81
C VAL A 342 38.20 11.40 -2.12
N LYS A 343 39.25 11.68 -2.89
CA LYS A 343 40.39 12.50 -2.48
C LYS A 343 40.63 13.54 -3.57
N SER A 344 39.96 14.68 -3.45
CA SER A 344 40.01 15.74 -4.44
C SER A 344 41.33 16.50 -4.38
N GLU A 345 41.96 16.72 -5.53
CA GLU A 345 43.16 17.55 -5.72
C GLU A 345 42.81 18.94 -6.26
N ALA A 346 41.60 19.10 -6.82
CA ALA A 346 41.04 20.38 -7.27
C ALA A 346 39.87 20.85 -6.38
N LYS A 347 39.52 22.15 -6.49
CA LYS A 347 38.36 22.75 -5.80
C LYS A 347 37.03 22.44 -6.48
N ASN A 348 37.08 21.98 -7.72
CA ASN A 348 35.96 21.75 -8.59
C ASN A 348 36.11 20.36 -9.22
N GLY A 349 35.02 19.61 -9.31
CA GLY A 349 34.99 18.35 -10.03
C GLY A 349 33.73 17.53 -9.77
N VAL A 350 33.20 16.91 -10.83
CA VAL A 350 32.06 15.98 -10.74
C VAL A 350 32.53 14.63 -10.20
N VAL A 351 31.97 14.16 -9.08
CA VAL A 351 32.30 12.83 -8.54
C VAL A 351 31.50 11.76 -9.28
N VAL A 352 30.17 11.90 -9.28
CA VAL A 352 29.26 11.03 -10.03
C VAL A 352 28.06 11.85 -10.47
N ALA A 353 27.66 11.68 -11.73
CA ALA A 353 26.50 12.34 -12.30
C ALA A 353 25.69 11.36 -13.15
N LYS A 354 24.39 11.61 -13.22
CA LYS A 354 23.50 10.96 -14.19
C LYS A 354 22.52 11.97 -14.73
N GLY A 355 22.27 11.92 -16.03
CA GLY A 355 21.36 12.82 -16.70
C GLY A 355 22.09 14.06 -17.22
N GLY A 356 21.44 15.21 -17.15
CA GLY A 356 22.07 16.47 -17.49
C GLY A 356 21.27 17.68 -17.04
N ALA A 357 21.58 18.86 -17.58
CA ALA A 357 21.12 20.19 -17.14
C ALA A 357 19.59 20.41 -17.03
N PHE A 358 18.78 19.43 -17.41
CA PHE A 358 17.32 19.51 -17.38
C PHE A 358 16.65 18.40 -16.54
N CYS A 359 17.35 17.30 -16.28
CA CYS A 359 16.86 16.15 -15.53
C CYS A 359 18.05 15.30 -15.10
N GLY A 360 18.19 15.03 -13.81
CA GLY A 360 19.23 14.12 -13.32
C GLY A 360 19.68 14.43 -11.91
N PHE A 361 20.75 13.77 -11.47
CA PHE A 361 21.45 14.11 -10.23
C PHE A 361 22.95 14.31 -10.44
N SER A 362 23.59 14.97 -9.48
CA SER A 362 25.03 15.09 -9.42
C SER A 362 25.54 15.19 -7.98
N LEU A 363 26.59 14.44 -7.68
CA LEU A 363 27.42 14.56 -6.49
C LEU A 363 28.78 15.12 -6.92
N TYR A 364 29.20 16.23 -6.33
CA TYR A 364 30.32 17.00 -6.85
C TYR A 364 30.98 17.87 -5.79
N VAL A 365 32.18 18.37 -6.10
CA VAL A 365 32.90 19.38 -5.32
C VAL A 365 32.91 20.67 -6.12
N MET A 366 32.62 21.80 -5.47
CA MET A 366 32.66 23.13 -6.08
C MET A 366 33.08 24.15 -5.03
N ASP A 367 34.03 25.02 -5.36
CA ASP A 367 34.65 25.96 -4.41
C ASP A 367 35.23 25.27 -3.16
N GLY A 368 35.63 24.01 -3.31
CA GLY A 368 36.24 23.18 -2.27
C GLY A 368 35.26 22.57 -1.25
N VAL A 369 33.95 22.77 -1.43
CA VAL A 369 32.90 22.12 -0.61
C VAL A 369 32.13 21.09 -1.41
N ALA A 370 31.61 20.06 -0.72
CA ALA A 370 30.76 19.06 -1.35
C ALA A 370 29.35 19.60 -1.59
N LYS A 371 28.74 19.18 -2.70
CA LYS A 371 27.36 19.49 -3.08
C LYS A 371 26.69 18.25 -3.66
N PHE A 372 25.39 18.12 -3.40
CA PHE A 372 24.55 17.11 -4.02
C PHE A 372 23.23 17.74 -4.43
N GLY A 373 22.78 17.47 -5.65
CA GLY A 373 21.53 18.02 -6.13
C GLY A 373 20.85 17.21 -7.20
N ILE A 374 19.57 17.51 -7.39
CA ILE A 374 18.73 16.93 -8.43
C ILE A 374 18.02 18.01 -9.22
N HIS A 375 17.69 17.69 -10.47
CA HIS A 375 16.84 18.50 -11.33
C HIS A 375 15.73 17.62 -11.89
N LEU A 376 14.48 18.07 -11.76
CA LEU A 376 13.31 17.26 -12.14
C LEU A 376 12.84 17.56 -13.56
N THR A 377 12.86 18.81 -14.00
CA THR A 377 12.37 19.20 -15.33
C THR A 377 13.16 20.37 -15.89
N GLN A 378 13.19 20.49 -17.22
CA GLN A 378 13.87 21.59 -17.92
C GLN A 378 13.47 22.98 -17.44
N ALA A 379 12.20 23.19 -17.07
CA ALA A 379 11.67 24.49 -16.67
C ALA A 379 11.68 24.71 -15.14
N GLY A 380 12.01 23.69 -14.35
CA GLY A 380 12.01 23.74 -12.89
C GLY A 380 13.35 24.19 -12.29
N PRO A 381 13.41 24.47 -10.98
CA PRO A 381 14.68 24.74 -10.31
C PRO A 381 15.50 23.46 -10.10
N ALA A 382 16.80 23.61 -9.90
CA ALA A 382 17.65 22.58 -9.30
C ALA A 382 17.51 22.63 -7.77
N TYR A 383 17.47 21.46 -7.13
CA TYR A 383 17.36 21.31 -5.68
C TYR A 383 18.70 20.81 -5.14
N ILE A 384 19.48 21.71 -4.51
CA ILE A 384 20.88 21.46 -4.19
C ILE A 384 21.15 21.61 -2.69
N ALA A 385 21.62 20.55 -2.05
CA ALA A 385 22.19 20.57 -0.71
C ALA A 385 23.67 20.97 -0.79
N VAL A 386 24.04 22.05 -0.08
CA VAL A 386 25.39 22.64 -0.12
C VAL A 386 26.08 22.47 1.22
N GLY A 387 27.15 21.68 1.25
CA GLY A 387 27.98 21.50 2.44
C GLY A 387 28.78 22.76 2.79
N THR A 388 29.23 22.85 4.04
CA THR A 388 30.02 23.98 4.54
C THR A 388 31.49 23.63 4.80
N GLU A 389 31.82 22.34 4.86
CA GLU A 389 33.15 21.85 5.19
C GLU A 389 34.05 21.76 3.95
N GLN A 390 35.34 22.05 4.11
CA GLN A 390 36.33 21.89 3.04
C GLN A 390 36.69 20.41 2.88
N VAL A 391 36.60 19.91 1.65
CA VAL A 391 36.78 18.47 1.34
C VAL A 391 37.98 18.17 0.42
N VAL A 392 38.77 19.20 0.07
CA VAL A 392 39.94 19.07 -0.81
C VAL A 392 41.17 18.60 -0.04
N GLY A 393 41.86 17.56 -0.53
CA GLY A 393 43.11 17.04 0.02
C GLY A 393 43.00 15.69 0.75
N PRO A 394 42.20 15.55 1.84
CA PRO A 394 42.05 14.29 2.54
C PRO A 394 41.09 13.35 1.81
N TRP A 395 41.11 12.06 2.20
CA TRP A 395 40.02 11.15 1.85
C TRP A 395 38.76 11.54 2.61
N VAL A 396 37.67 11.71 1.89
CA VAL A 396 36.34 12.00 2.44
C VAL A 396 35.31 11.05 1.84
N HIS A 397 34.36 10.61 2.65
CA HIS A 397 33.20 9.86 2.17
C HIS A 397 32.07 10.84 1.88
N LEU A 398 31.59 10.88 0.64
CA LEU A 398 30.49 11.74 0.23
C LEU A 398 29.28 10.86 -0.09
N ALA A 399 28.10 11.25 0.39
CA ALA A 399 26.85 10.60 0.02
C ALA A 399 25.73 11.61 -0.24
N GLY A 400 25.00 11.42 -1.32
CA GLY A 400 23.80 12.15 -1.66
C GLY A 400 22.57 11.25 -1.55
N VAL A 401 21.53 11.72 -0.86
CA VAL A 401 20.29 10.98 -0.61
C VAL A 401 19.11 11.75 -1.17
N VAL A 402 18.22 11.07 -1.89
CA VAL A 402 16.98 11.66 -2.41
C VAL A 402 15.77 11.03 -1.75
N LYS A 403 14.95 11.86 -1.10
CA LYS A 403 13.64 11.51 -0.53
C LYS A 403 12.54 12.26 -1.28
N SER A 404 11.28 11.94 -1.00
CA SER A 404 10.12 12.50 -1.72
C SER A 404 9.99 14.02 -1.59
N ASP A 405 10.47 14.59 -0.48
CA ASP A 405 10.24 15.99 -0.12
C ASP A 405 11.54 16.79 0.09
N HIS A 406 12.69 16.12 0.16
CA HIS A 406 14.00 16.77 0.26
C HIS A 406 15.14 15.88 -0.23
N VAL A 407 16.29 16.50 -0.47
CA VAL A 407 17.59 15.86 -0.67
C VAL A 407 18.51 16.14 0.50
N GLU A 408 19.41 15.21 0.79
CA GLU A 408 20.39 15.30 1.87
C GLU A 408 21.80 15.09 1.31
N LEU A 409 22.78 15.81 1.87
CA LEU A 409 24.21 15.61 1.62
C LEU A 409 24.86 15.18 2.92
N TYR A 410 25.67 14.12 2.86
CA TYR A 410 26.49 13.64 3.96
C TYR A 410 27.98 13.73 3.62
N VAL A 411 28.77 14.11 4.62
CA VAL A 411 30.24 14.13 4.58
C VAL A 411 30.76 13.31 5.76
N ASN A 412 31.58 12.30 5.49
CA ASN A 412 32.18 11.40 6.49
C ASN A 412 31.14 10.80 7.45
N GLY A 413 30.00 10.35 6.91
CA GLY A 413 28.94 9.72 7.68
C GLY A 413 28.02 10.68 8.43
N LYS A 414 28.22 12.00 8.31
CA LYS A 414 27.43 13.02 9.03
C LYS A 414 26.62 13.87 8.05
N LEU A 415 25.38 14.16 8.41
CA LEU A 415 24.52 15.06 7.63
C LEU A 415 25.15 16.45 7.58
N ALA A 416 25.51 16.90 6.37
CA ALA A 416 26.17 18.16 6.12
C ALA A 416 25.19 19.25 5.63
N ALA A 417 24.18 18.87 4.83
CA ALA A 417 23.19 19.81 4.31
C ALA A 417 21.90 19.12 3.83
N THR A 418 20.83 19.90 3.70
CA THR A 418 19.54 19.46 3.14
C THR A 418 18.96 20.53 2.21
N ALA A 419 18.18 20.12 1.21
CA ALA A 419 17.38 21.03 0.38
C ALA A 419 16.02 20.43 0.05
N LYS A 420 14.95 21.23 0.10
CA LYS A 420 13.59 20.76 -0.23
C LYS A 420 13.48 20.40 -1.71
N THR A 421 12.74 19.36 -2.05
CA THR A 421 12.37 19.01 -3.44
C THR A 421 10.87 18.75 -3.56
N GLU A 422 10.38 18.61 -4.79
CA GLU A 422 8.96 18.40 -5.13
C GLU A 422 8.67 16.96 -5.62
N GLY A 423 9.61 16.03 -5.41
CA GLY A 423 9.45 14.63 -5.75
C GLY A 423 10.76 13.98 -6.16
N TYR A 424 10.63 12.79 -6.75
CA TYR A 424 11.75 12.03 -7.30
C TYR A 424 12.05 12.43 -8.75
N LEU A 425 13.22 12.00 -9.25
CA LEU A 425 13.56 12.13 -10.67
C LEU A 425 12.49 11.46 -11.54
N PRO A 426 12.00 12.13 -12.61
CA PRO A 426 10.99 11.54 -13.48
C PRO A 426 11.64 10.54 -14.44
N GLY A 427 11.55 9.25 -14.12
CA GLY A 427 12.02 8.17 -14.99
C GLY A 427 13.51 8.26 -15.35
N GLU A 428 13.87 7.71 -16.51
CA GLU A 428 15.24 7.78 -17.04
C GLU A 428 15.44 9.13 -17.76
N CYS A 429 16.31 9.99 -17.21
CA CYS A 429 16.60 11.35 -17.69
C CYS A 429 17.33 11.43 -19.07
N GLY A 430 17.21 10.42 -19.92
CA GLY A 430 17.71 10.38 -21.30
C GLY A 430 19.24 10.27 -21.45
N GLN A 431 20.01 11.05 -20.68
CA GLN A 431 21.47 11.01 -20.65
C GLN A 431 22.01 9.91 -19.72
N GLY A 432 23.26 9.54 -19.98
CA GLY A 432 23.97 8.46 -19.30
C GLY A 432 24.34 8.80 -17.86
N MET A 433 25.13 7.93 -17.26
CA MET A 433 25.75 8.11 -15.95
C MET A 433 27.27 8.02 -16.11
N GLU A 434 27.98 8.85 -15.37
CA GLU A 434 29.43 8.98 -15.44
C GLU A 434 30.03 9.13 -14.05
N ILE A 435 31.26 8.63 -13.87
CA ILE A 435 32.09 8.86 -12.69
C ILE A 435 33.28 9.73 -13.10
N GLY A 436 33.51 10.81 -12.36
CA GLY A 436 34.63 11.72 -12.57
C GLY A 436 34.42 12.80 -13.64
N TYR A 437 33.26 12.85 -14.29
CA TYR A 437 32.96 13.84 -15.33
C TYR A 437 31.45 13.94 -15.65
N ASP A 438 31.07 14.93 -16.45
CA ASP A 438 29.81 15.00 -17.17
C ASP A 438 30.05 15.63 -18.56
N GLU A 439 29.71 14.91 -19.64
CA GLU A 439 29.98 15.34 -21.02
C GLU A 439 29.06 16.46 -21.54
N THR A 440 27.90 16.66 -20.94
CA THR A 440 26.78 17.39 -21.59
C THR A 440 26.17 18.51 -20.76
N ASN A 441 26.75 18.78 -19.57
CA ASN A 441 26.28 19.59 -18.45
C ASN A 441 25.49 18.76 -17.44
N SER A 442 26.02 18.71 -16.22
CA SER A 442 25.32 18.07 -15.11
C SER A 442 24.10 18.88 -14.67
N PRO A 443 23.19 18.26 -13.92
CA PRO A 443 22.22 18.98 -13.08
C PRO A 443 22.89 19.95 -12.10
N ALA A 444 24.21 19.80 -11.89
CA ALA A 444 25.00 20.74 -11.14
C ALA A 444 25.53 21.86 -12.03
N GLU A 445 25.78 22.99 -11.39
CA GLU A 445 26.35 24.21 -11.95
C GLU A 445 27.85 24.03 -12.34
N ILE A 446 28.26 22.84 -12.77
CA ILE A 446 29.66 22.45 -12.99
C ILE A 446 29.81 21.48 -14.18
N THR A 447 30.92 21.66 -14.91
CA THR A 447 31.38 20.80 -16.02
C THR A 447 32.84 20.39 -15.87
N ASP A 448 33.48 20.74 -14.75
CA ASP A 448 34.87 20.41 -14.48
C ASP A 448 35.01 18.89 -14.26
N ASN A 449 36.02 18.29 -14.91
CA ASN A 449 36.47 16.93 -14.59
C ASN A 449 36.89 16.86 -13.13
N PHE A 450 36.70 15.69 -12.51
CA PHE A 450 37.33 15.41 -11.25
C PHE A 450 38.85 15.25 -11.43
N GLU A 451 39.60 15.93 -10.58
CA GLU A 451 41.05 15.75 -10.47
C GLU A 451 41.36 15.20 -9.09
N GLY A 452 41.88 13.97 -9.02
CA GLY A 452 42.14 13.28 -7.76
C GLY A 452 41.83 11.78 -7.84
N LEU A 453 41.43 11.20 -6.70
CA LEU A 453 41.10 9.77 -6.59
C LEU A 453 39.62 9.58 -6.24
N ILE A 454 38.98 8.61 -6.88
CA ILE A 454 37.63 8.13 -6.53
C ILE A 454 37.69 6.62 -6.29
N ASP A 455 37.02 6.18 -5.25
CA ASP A 455 37.02 4.80 -4.76
C ASP A 455 35.62 4.42 -4.24
N GLU A 456 35.31 3.12 -4.21
CA GLU A 456 34.11 2.54 -3.58
C GLU A 456 32.80 3.27 -3.95
N VAL A 457 32.55 3.46 -5.26
CA VAL A 457 31.33 4.14 -5.73
C VAL A 457 30.15 3.19 -5.59
N LYS A 458 29.09 3.61 -4.90
CA LYS A 458 27.88 2.80 -4.65
C LYS A 458 26.62 3.57 -4.99
N ALA A 459 25.62 2.85 -5.51
CA ALA A 459 24.27 3.33 -5.73
C ALA A 459 23.26 2.39 -5.06
N TYR A 460 22.25 2.95 -4.41
CA TYR A 460 21.17 2.21 -3.74
C TYR A 460 19.81 2.64 -4.26
N SER A 461 18.87 1.70 -4.39
CA SER A 461 17.46 1.90 -4.73
C SER A 461 16.61 2.45 -3.58
N ALA A 462 17.26 3.08 -2.61
CA ALA A 462 16.64 3.57 -1.40
C ALA A 462 17.39 4.76 -0.80
N ALA A 463 16.67 5.61 -0.08
CA ALA A 463 17.20 6.74 0.68
C ALA A 463 17.82 6.31 2.03
N LEU A 464 19.09 5.90 2.06
CA LEU A 464 19.72 5.33 3.24
C LEU A 464 19.62 6.22 4.48
N SER A 465 19.51 5.59 5.65
CA SER A 465 19.49 6.29 6.92
C SER A 465 20.86 6.91 7.25
N ALA A 466 20.88 7.90 8.12
CA ALA A 466 22.13 8.46 8.63
C ALA A 466 23.04 7.40 9.30
N GLU A 467 22.44 6.36 9.91
CA GLU A 467 23.18 5.26 10.52
C GLU A 467 23.85 4.38 9.47
N ASP A 468 23.14 4.05 8.38
CA ASP A 468 23.68 3.23 7.30
C ASP A 468 24.80 3.96 6.57
N ILE A 469 24.63 5.26 6.30
CA ILE A 469 25.67 6.09 5.69
C ILE A 469 26.89 6.20 6.60
N ALA A 470 26.70 6.29 7.92
CA ALA A 470 27.81 6.30 8.87
C ALA A 470 28.62 4.98 8.84
N LYS A 471 27.95 3.83 8.69
CA LYS A 471 28.63 2.53 8.51
C LYS A 471 29.45 2.48 7.22
N GLN A 472 28.91 3.00 6.11
CA GLN A 472 29.64 3.08 4.83
C GLN A 472 30.88 4.01 4.91
N ALA A 473 30.84 5.01 5.79
CA ALA A 473 31.95 5.95 6.02
C ALA A 473 33.06 5.41 6.94
N THR A 474 32.95 4.19 7.45
CA THR A 474 33.99 3.50 8.22
C THR A 474 34.37 2.21 7.50
N PRO A 475 35.40 2.20 6.64
CA PRO A 475 35.84 0.97 6.00
C PRO A 475 36.45 0.04 7.06
N GLU A 476 36.07 -1.23 7.02
CA GLU A 476 36.58 -2.29 7.91
C GLU A 476 38.07 -2.59 7.72
#